data_AF-A0A0Q5E2A8-F1
#
_entry.id   AF-A0A0Q5E2A8-F1
#
_cell.length_a   1.000
_cell.length_b   1.000
_cell.length_c   1.000
_cell.angle_alpha   90.00
_cell.angle_beta   90.00
_cell.angle_gamma   90.00
#
_symmetry.space_group_name_H-M   'P 1'
#
loop_
_entity.id
_entity.type
_entity.pdbx_description
1 polymer ?
#
loop_
_entity_poly.entity_id
_entity_poly.type
_entity_poly.pdbx_seq_one_letter_code
_entity_poly.pdbx_strand_id
1 'polypeptide(L)'
;MTWEALTEDIARRERGGWTRQSLAGNARISEAYDKRKRELGSGKAKVPRDPAIVILKRDIQERDVEIARLKDLLSAYEERFLVMLRNAAVRGLKPEELEKALPPIDRKSI
;
A
#
# COMPACT_ATOMS: atom_id res chain seq x y z
N MET A 1 -13.90 6.82 29.16
CA MET A 1 -14.85 6.57 28.06
C MET A 1 -15.82 5.48 28.50
N THR A 2 -17.12 5.72 28.35
CA THR A 2 -18.21 4.80 28.74
C THR A 2 -19.05 4.44 27.51
N TRP A 3 -19.85 3.37 27.61
CA TRP A 3 -20.71 2.93 26.51
C TRP A 3 -21.83 3.93 26.23
N GLU A 4 -22.30 4.60 27.27
CA GLU A 4 -23.38 5.59 27.24
C GLU A 4 -22.94 6.83 26.44
N ALA A 5 -21.70 7.29 26.66
CA ALA A 5 -21.11 8.38 25.90
C ALA A 5 -20.89 8.01 24.42
N LEU A 6 -20.58 6.74 24.13
CA LEU A 6 -20.45 6.27 22.74
C LEU A 6 -21.81 6.23 22.03
N THR A 7 -22.85 5.70 22.69
CA THR A 7 -24.20 5.67 22.13
C THR A 7 -24.76 7.07 21.89
N GLU A 8 -24.48 8.02 22.79
CA GLU A 8 -24.90 9.42 22.63
C GLU A 8 -24.17 10.09 21.45
N ASP A 9 -22.87 9.86 21.30
CA ASP A 9 -22.11 10.44 20.18
C ASP A 9 -22.54 9.87 18.81
N ILE A 10 -22.86 8.58 18.76
CA ILE A 10 -23.40 7.95 17.55
C ILE A 10 -24.80 8.50 17.25
N ALA A 11 -25.67 8.66 18.25
CA ALA A 11 -27.01 9.22 18.07
C ALA A 11 -26.99 10.68 17.55
N ARG A 12 -25.93 11.44 17.84
CA ARG A 12 -25.74 12.79 17.28
C ARG A 12 -25.32 12.79 15.81
N ARG A 13 -24.61 11.76 15.35
CA ARG A 13 -24.02 11.70 14.00
C ARG A 13 -24.86 10.88 13.03
N GLU A 14 -25.59 9.90 13.52
CA GLU A 14 -26.42 9.01 12.73
C GLU A 14 -27.88 9.06 13.18
N ARG A 15 -28.80 9.02 12.21
CA ARG A 15 -30.23 8.90 12.48
C ARG A 15 -30.56 7.44 12.81
N GLY A 16 -30.28 7.03 14.05
CA GLY A 16 -30.55 5.66 14.50
C GLY A 16 -30.51 5.53 16.02
N GLY A 17 -31.49 4.81 16.58
CA GLY A 17 -31.57 4.49 18.01
C GLY A 17 -30.60 3.38 18.41
N TRP A 18 -29.30 3.64 18.29
CA TRP A 18 -28.27 2.68 18.62
C TRP A 18 -28.21 2.45 20.13
N THR A 19 -28.50 1.22 20.55
CA THR A 19 -28.42 0.82 21.95
C THR A 19 -27.07 0.19 22.25
N ARG A 20 -26.62 0.28 23.50
CA ARG A 20 -25.39 -0.40 23.95
C ARG A 20 -25.38 -1.88 23.59
N GLN A 21 -26.52 -2.56 23.72
CA GLN A 21 -26.66 -3.98 23.39
C GLN A 21 -26.40 -4.24 21.90
N SER A 22 -26.92 -3.37 21.01
CA SER A 22 -26.68 -3.49 19.57
C SER A 22 -25.20 -3.27 19.18
N LEU A 23 -24.52 -2.35 19.85
CA LEU A 23 -23.10 -2.05 19.60
C LEU A 23 -22.17 -3.11 20.18
N ALA A 24 -22.44 -3.57 21.41
CA ALA A 24 -21.64 -4.60 22.07
C ALA A 24 -21.82 -6.00 21.42
N GLY A 25 -22.96 -6.25 20.77
CA GLY A 25 -23.19 -7.48 20.02
C GLY A 25 -22.33 -7.61 18.75
N ASN A 26 -21.77 -6.51 18.23
CA ASN A 26 -20.85 -6.54 17.10
C ASN A 26 -19.40 -6.68 17.60
N ALA A 27 -18.78 -7.82 17.30
CA ALA A 27 -17.41 -8.13 17.74
C ALA A 27 -16.40 -7.04 17.36
N ARG A 28 -16.50 -6.46 16.15
CA ARG A 28 -15.59 -5.40 15.71
C ARG A 28 -15.76 -4.12 16.54
N ILE A 29 -16.99 -3.76 16.86
CA ILE A 29 -17.28 -2.56 17.65
C ILE A 29 -16.87 -2.77 19.11
N SER A 30 -17.14 -3.94 19.68
CA SER A 30 -16.71 -4.28 21.04
C SER A 30 -15.18 -4.29 21.17
N GLU A 31 -14.47 -4.92 20.23
CA GLU A 31 -13.00 -4.92 20.20
C GLU A 31 -12.43 -3.50 20.07
N ALA A 32 -12.99 -2.67 19.19
CA ALA A 32 -12.58 -1.28 19.03
C ALA A 32 -12.84 -0.45 20.29
N TYR A 33 -13.99 -0.64 20.95
CA TYR A 33 -14.32 0.01 22.20
C TYR A 33 -13.35 -0.39 23.32
N ASP A 34 -13.08 -1.68 23.48
CA ASP A 34 -12.16 -2.18 24.52
C ASP A 34 -10.72 -1.75 24.26
N LYS A 35 -10.30 -1.71 22.99
CA LYS A 35 -9.00 -1.16 22.60
C LYS A 35 -8.91 0.31 22.98
N ARG A 36 -9.89 1.13 22.62
CA ARG A 36 -9.91 2.57 22.91
C ARG A 36 -10.03 2.86 24.41
N LYS A 37 -10.83 2.08 25.14
CA LYS A 37 -10.94 2.16 26.60
C LYS A 37 -9.61 1.82 27.28
N ARG A 38 -8.90 0.80 26.78
CA ARG A 38 -7.53 0.47 27.22
C ARG A 38 -6.55 1.60 26.90
N GLU A 39 -6.59 2.17 25.70
CA GLU A 39 -5.72 3.31 25.32
C GLU A 39 -5.94 4.54 26.22
N LEU A 40 -7.18 4.84 26.59
CA LEU A 40 -7.51 5.99 27.44
C LEU A 40 -7.27 5.74 28.93
N GLY A 41 -7.51 4.51 29.41
CA GLY A 41 -7.31 4.13 30.82
C GLY A 41 -5.86 3.77 31.15
N SER A 42 -5.13 3.24 30.16
CA SER A 42 -3.69 3.15 30.26
C SER A 42 -3.14 4.55 29.96
N GLY A 43 -2.91 5.35 31.00
CA GLY A 43 -1.98 6.48 30.93
C GLY A 43 -0.53 6.01 30.66
N LYS A 44 -0.36 5.00 29.79
CA LYS A 44 0.93 4.49 29.35
C LYS A 44 1.58 5.63 28.63
N ALA A 45 2.57 6.22 29.30
CA ALA A 45 3.69 6.89 28.68
C ALA A 45 3.92 6.23 27.32
N LYS A 46 3.87 7.03 26.24
CA LYS A 46 4.27 6.57 24.90
C LYS A 46 5.49 5.69 25.11
N VAL A 47 5.36 4.38 24.90
CA VAL A 47 6.54 3.51 24.88
C VAL A 47 7.49 4.23 23.93
N PRO A 48 8.68 4.66 24.37
CA PRO A 48 9.58 5.40 23.50
C PRO A 48 9.71 4.57 22.24
N ARG A 49 9.22 5.11 21.13
CA ARG A 49 9.29 4.42 19.85
C ARG A 49 10.78 4.32 19.59
N ASP A 50 11.33 3.13 19.75
CA ASP A 50 12.75 2.90 19.52
C ASP A 50 13.09 3.52 18.16
N PRO A 51 13.98 4.53 18.12
CA PRO A 51 14.34 5.20 16.88
C PRO A 51 14.75 4.20 15.79
N ALA A 52 15.38 3.08 16.18
CA ALA A 52 15.74 2.01 15.25
C ALA A 52 14.50 1.38 14.60
N ILE A 53 13.43 1.13 15.35
CA ILE A 53 12.17 0.57 14.81
C ILE A 53 11.51 1.56 13.85
N VAL A 54 11.58 2.86 14.13
CA VAL A 54 11.02 3.89 13.25
C VAL A 54 11.78 3.96 11.93
N ILE A 55 13.10 3.94 11.98
CA ILE A 55 13.97 3.92 10.81
C ILE A 55 13.72 2.66 9.99
N LEU A 56 13.75 1.47 10.61
CA LEU A 56 13.51 0.21 9.90
C LEU A 56 12.13 0.17 9.22
N LYS A 57 11.09 0.70 9.85
CA LYS A 57 9.76 0.79 9.23
C LYS A 57 9.74 1.70 8.01
N ARG A 58 10.47 2.82 8.08
CA ARG A 58 10.61 3.73 6.95
C ARG A 58 11.38 3.07 5.81
N ASP A 59 12.48 2.41 6.10
CA ASP A 59 13.30 1.72 5.09
C ASP A 59 12.50 0.61 4.39
N ILE A 60 11.69 -0.15 5.14
CA ILE A 60 10.78 -1.15 4.58
C ILE A 60 9.77 -0.49 3.64
N GLN A 61 9.14 0.61 4.06
CA GLN A 61 8.19 1.34 3.22
C GLN A 61 8.83 1.87 1.94
N GLU A 62 10.03 2.45 2.02
CA GLU A 62 10.76 2.94 0.84
C GLU A 62 11.11 1.79 -0.11
N ARG A 63 11.55 0.65 0.44
CA ARG A 63 11.84 -0.56 -0.35
C ARG A 63 10.59 -1.14 -1.01
N ASP A 64 9.47 -1.20 -0.30
CA ASP A 64 8.22 -1.72 -0.83
C ASP A 64 7.69 -0.85 -1.99
N VAL A 65 7.83 0.47 -1.87
CA VAL A 65 7.49 1.43 -2.94
C VAL A 65 8.39 1.20 -4.16
N GLU A 66 9.69 1.04 -3.96
CA GLU A 66 10.60 0.81 -5.09
C GLU A 66 10.35 -0.55 -5.75
N ILE A 67 10.07 -1.59 -4.97
CA ILE A 67 9.71 -2.91 -5.52
C ILE A 67 8.43 -2.82 -6.35
N ALA A 68 7.41 -2.09 -5.88
CA ALA A 68 6.18 -1.88 -6.64
C ALA A 68 6.47 -1.16 -7.96
N ARG A 69 7.23 -0.06 -7.92
CA ARG A 69 7.65 0.69 -9.10
C ARG A 69 8.41 -0.18 -10.11
N LEU A 70 9.36 -0.99 -9.64
CA LEU A 70 10.15 -1.87 -10.50
C LEU A 70 9.30 -2.95 -11.16
N LYS A 71 8.32 -3.50 -10.44
CA LYS A 71 7.35 -4.46 -11.01
C LYS A 71 6.48 -3.83 -12.09
N ASP A 72 6.00 -2.61 -11.86
CA ASP A 72 5.20 -1.89 -12.86
C ASP A 72 6.02 -1.58 -14.12
N LEU A 73 7.27 -1.15 -13.94
CA LEU A 73 8.20 -0.92 -15.06
C LEU A 73 8.48 -2.21 -15.84
N LEU A 74 8.72 -3.31 -15.13
CA LEU A 74 8.97 -4.61 -15.78
C LEU A 74 7.75 -5.04 -16.61
N SER A 75 6.55 -4.96 -16.05
CA SER A 75 5.31 -5.28 -16.76
C SER A 75 5.14 -4.42 -18.01
N ALA A 76 5.41 -3.12 -17.92
CA ALA A 76 5.33 -2.22 -19.07
C ALA A 76 6.39 -2.56 -20.14
N TYR A 77 7.60 -2.97 -19.75
CA TYR A 77 8.62 -3.43 -20.68
C TYR A 77 8.25 -4.75 -21.36
N GLU A 78 7.66 -5.69 -20.63
CA GLU A 78 7.17 -6.96 -21.16
C GLU A 78 6.07 -6.73 -22.21
N GLU A 79 5.09 -5.88 -21.92
CA GLU A 79 4.04 -5.51 -22.88
C GLU A 79 4.63 -4.90 -24.15
N ARG A 80 5.56 -3.96 -23.98
CA ARG A 80 6.25 -3.32 -25.11
C ARG A 80 7.06 -4.34 -25.92
N PHE A 81 7.72 -5.27 -25.26
CA PHE A 81 8.49 -6.33 -25.91
C PHE A 81 7.57 -7.24 -26.76
N LEU A 82 6.41 -7.63 -26.24
CA LEU A 82 5.42 -8.41 -26.99
C LEU A 82 4.92 -7.68 -28.24
N VAL A 83 4.62 -6.37 -28.13
CA VAL A 83 4.24 -5.54 -29.29
C VAL A 83 5.36 -5.50 -30.32
N MET A 84 6.62 -5.32 -29.88
CA MET A 84 7.78 -5.31 -30.77
C MET A 84 7.97 -6.65 -31.46
N LEU A 85 7.88 -7.78 -30.75
CA LEU A 85 7.97 -9.12 -31.31
C LEU A 85 6.88 -9.37 -32.36
N ARG A 86 5.62 -9.03 -32.06
CA ARG A 86 4.52 -9.13 -33.03
C ARG A 86 4.84 -8.34 -34.30
N ASN A 87 5.24 -7.07 -34.15
CA ASN A 87 5.54 -6.20 -35.27
C ASN A 87 6.74 -6.70 -36.09
N ALA A 88 7.73 -7.29 -35.43
CA ALA A 88 8.87 -7.90 -36.08
C ALA A 88 8.47 -9.13 -36.90
N ALA A 89 7.64 -10.01 -36.32
CA ALA A 89 7.11 -11.19 -37.00
C ALA A 89 6.28 -10.82 -38.25
N VAL A 90 5.41 -9.80 -38.14
CA VAL A 90 4.63 -9.28 -39.29
C VAL A 90 5.54 -8.77 -40.41
N ARG A 91 6.72 -8.25 -40.07
CA ARG A 91 7.73 -7.75 -41.03
C ARG A 91 8.73 -8.83 -41.48
N GLY A 92 8.58 -10.07 -41.04
CA GLY A 92 9.47 -11.17 -41.40
C GLY A 92 10.88 -11.08 -40.81
N LEU A 93 11.07 -10.26 -39.77
CA LEU A 93 12.36 -10.17 -39.07
C LEU A 93 12.61 -11.45 -38.28
N LYS A 94 13.84 -11.96 -38.35
CA LYS A 94 14.24 -13.15 -37.58
C LYS A 94 14.69 -12.78 -36.17
N PRO A 95 14.56 -13.69 -35.19
CA PRO A 95 15.06 -13.46 -33.83
C PRO A 95 16.53 -13.04 -33.78
N GLU A 96 17.37 -13.65 -34.62
CA GLU A 96 18.80 -13.30 -34.69
C GLU A 96 19.05 -11.84 -35.09
N GLU A 97 18.12 -11.21 -35.82
CA GLU A 97 18.22 -9.81 -36.21
C GLU A 97 17.79 -8.86 -35.10
N LEU A 98 16.89 -9.30 -34.22
CA LEU A 98 16.43 -8.55 -33.05
C LEU A 98 17.46 -8.55 -31.91
N GLU A 99 18.28 -9.59 -31.83
CA GLU A 99 19.35 -9.73 -30.84
C GLU A 99 20.67 -9.08 -31.26
N LYS A 100 20.76 -8.57 -32.50
CA LYS A 100 21.96 -7.85 -32.95
C LYS A 100 22.21 -6.67 -32.03
N ALA A 101 23.47 -6.58 -31.57
CA ALA A 101 23.92 -5.47 -30.76
C ALA A 101 23.62 -4.14 -31.48
N LEU A 102 23.16 -3.15 -30.70
CA LEU A 102 22.96 -1.81 -31.23
C LEU A 102 24.29 -1.29 -31.80
N PRO A 103 24.25 -0.61 -32.96
CA PRO A 103 25.44 0.00 -33.50
C PRO A 103 26.02 1.00 -32.49
N PRO A 104 27.35 1.18 -32.46
CA PRO A 104 27.99 2.13 -31.57
C PRO A 104 27.42 3.53 -31.81
N ILE A 105 26.87 4.13 -30.76
CA ILE A 105 26.32 5.48 -30.81
C ILE A 105 27.49 6.46 -30.75
N ASP A 106 27.78 7.16 -31.86
CA ASP A 106 28.75 8.25 -31.85
C ASP A 106 28.14 9.48 -31.15
N ARG A 107 28.52 9.69 -29.90
CA ARG A 107 28.05 10.82 -29.08
C ARG A 107 28.87 12.11 -29.31
N LYS A 108 29.76 12.16 -30.31
CA LYS A 108 30.64 13.32 -30.55
C LYS A 108 30.03 14.44 -31.40
N SER A 109 28.75 14.37 -31.75
CA SER A 109 28.06 15.43 -32.50
C SER A 109 26.77 15.86 -31.78
N ILE A 110 26.92 16.43 -30.58
CA ILE A 110 25.91 17.29 -29.93
C ILE A 110 26.66 18.45 -29.29
#